data_AF-A0A0S7WN18-F1
#
_entry.id   AF-A0A0S7WN18-F1
#
_cell.length_a   1.000
_cell.length_b   1.000
_cell.length_c   1.000
_cell.angle_alpha   90.00
_cell.angle_beta   90.00
_cell.angle_gamma   90.00
#
_symmetry.space_group_name_H-M   'P 1'
#
loop_
_entity.id
_entity.type
_entity.pdbx_description
1 polymer ?
#
loop_
_entity_poly.entity_id
_entity_poly.type
_entity_poly.pdbx_seq_one_letter_code
_entity_poly.pdbx_strand_id
1 'polypeptide(L)'
;MEVRICVKPAADIMTGPGPNHRVDEGSPLIEGEKIYVLEKRGSWVRFRLTPRDDGWSGWVKKEMTVPESAHELAKLHSKVERFQDLGFIRRMDLGTGNFYVEPQLWAAAEPQVKMNIVTTLSEYSELSGKSPLVEVKDADSGQTLAKAGRLGIKVYL
;
A
#
# COMPACT_ATOMS: atom_id res chain seq x y z
N MET A 1 -9.36 -13.91 -5.01
CA MET A 1 -10.41 -12.88 -5.13
C MET A 1 -9.73 -11.52 -5.02
N GLU A 2 -9.94 -10.63 -5.98
CA GLU A 2 -9.34 -9.28 -5.92
C GLU A 2 -10.09 -8.40 -4.92
N VAL A 3 -9.34 -7.61 -4.18
CA VAL A 3 -9.85 -6.60 -3.26
C VAL A 3 -9.51 -5.23 -3.83
N ARG A 4 -10.47 -4.31 -3.77
CA ARG A 4 -10.30 -2.91 -4.16
C ARG A 4 -10.76 -1.99 -3.04
N ILE A 5 -10.23 -0.78 -3.03
CA ILE A 5 -10.56 0.28 -2.09
C ILE A 5 -11.23 1.42 -2.85
N CYS A 6 -12.35 1.92 -2.35
CA CYS A 6 -12.96 3.16 -2.84
C CYS A 6 -12.06 4.35 -2.48
N VAL A 7 -11.75 5.19 -3.46
CA VAL A 7 -10.83 6.34 -3.29
C VAL A 7 -11.54 7.68 -3.52
N LYS A 8 -12.87 7.68 -3.48
CA LYS A 8 -13.70 8.86 -3.65
C LYS A 8 -14.60 9.03 -2.44
N PRO A 9 -14.90 10.28 -2.02
CA PRO A 9 -15.75 10.54 -0.86
C PRO A 9 -17.14 9.92 -0.95
N ALA A 10 -17.68 9.85 -2.18
CA ALA A 10 -18.91 9.15 -2.51
C ALA A 10 -18.81 8.56 -3.92
N ALA A 11 -19.18 7.30 -4.08
CA ALA A 11 -19.27 6.62 -5.36
C ALA A 11 -20.59 5.86 -5.48
N ASP A 12 -21.37 6.21 -6.49
CA ASP A 12 -22.67 5.58 -6.75
C ASP A 12 -22.50 4.08 -7.04
N ILE A 13 -23.35 3.29 -6.41
CA ILE A 13 -23.49 1.87 -6.66
C ILE A 13 -24.60 1.69 -7.68
N MET A 14 -24.33 0.96 -8.75
CA MET A 14 -25.28 0.71 -9.83
C MET A 14 -25.79 -0.73 -9.76
N THR A 15 -27.04 -0.92 -10.16
CA THR A 15 -27.66 -2.25 -10.31
C THR A 15 -27.10 -3.06 -11.50
N GLY A 16 -26.33 -2.42 -12.39
CA GLY A 16 -25.69 -3.07 -13.53
C GLY A 16 -24.57 -2.24 -14.16
N PRO A 17 -23.80 -2.83 -15.11
CA PRO A 17 -22.67 -2.16 -15.73
C PRO A 17 -23.13 -1.22 -16.84
N GLY A 18 -23.22 0.08 -16.56
CA GLY A 18 -23.45 1.09 -17.59
C GLY A 18 -24.39 2.21 -17.14
N PRO A 19 -24.48 3.29 -17.93
CA PRO A 19 -25.29 4.46 -17.59
C PRO A 19 -26.81 4.20 -17.62
N ASN A 20 -27.26 3.13 -18.29
CA ASN A 20 -28.69 2.80 -18.42
C ASN A 20 -29.24 1.99 -17.23
N HIS A 21 -28.37 1.62 -16.27
CA HIS A 21 -28.80 0.96 -15.05
C HIS A 21 -29.17 1.99 -13.99
N ARG A 22 -30.04 1.59 -13.06
CA ARG A 22 -30.41 2.46 -11.94
C ARG A 22 -29.31 2.45 -10.88
N VAL A 23 -29.14 3.59 -10.21
CA VAL A 23 -28.42 3.67 -8.94
C VAL A 23 -29.16 2.80 -7.93
N ASP A 24 -28.42 1.99 -7.17
CA ASP A 24 -28.94 1.22 -6.04
C ASP A 24 -29.47 2.19 -4.98
N GLU A 25 -30.60 1.86 -4.34
CA GLU A 25 -31.24 2.76 -3.36
C GLU A 25 -30.50 2.81 -2.01
N GLY A 26 -29.46 2.00 -1.83
CA GLY A 26 -28.59 2.02 -0.66
C GLY A 26 -27.63 3.21 -0.61
N SER A 27 -26.83 3.26 0.45
CA SER A 27 -25.78 4.27 0.61
C SER A 27 -24.70 4.12 -0.47
N PRO A 28 -24.13 5.23 -0.97
CA PRO A 28 -22.98 5.17 -1.86
C PRO A 28 -21.78 4.53 -1.15
N LEU A 29 -20.81 4.05 -1.93
CA LEU A 29 -19.51 3.70 -1.36
C LEU A 29 -18.80 4.97 -0.89
N ILE A 30 -18.17 4.91 0.28
CA ILE A 30 -17.37 6.01 0.84
C ILE A 30 -15.87 5.73 0.73
N GLU A 31 -15.06 6.78 0.86
CA GLU A 31 -13.61 6.67 0.75
C GLU A 31 -13.03 5.71 1.81
N GLY A 32 -12.11 4.85 1.38
CA GLY A 32 -11.49 3.83 2.22
C GLY A 32 -12.28 2.53 2.32
N GLU A 33 -13.54 2.47 1.84
CA GLU A 33 -14.30 1.23 1.87
C GLU A 33 -13.69 0.13 1.01
N LYS A 34 -13.64 -1.06 1.61
CA LYS A 34 -13.12 -2.27 0.99
C LYS A 34 -14.23 -3.00 0.26
N ILE A 35 -14.00 -3.31 -1.01
CA ILE A 35 -14.91 -4.10 -1.84
C ILE A 35 -14.23 -5.35 -2.37
N TYR A 36 -15.00 -6.43 -2.49
CA TYR A 36 -14.54 -7.71 -3.01
C TYR A 36 -15.05 -7.90 -4.43
N VAL A 37 -14.14 -7.95 -5.39
CA VAL A 37 -14.47 -8.01 -6.81
C VAL A 37 -14.98 -9.39 -7.18
N LEU A 38 -16.18 -9.43 -7.76
CA LEU A 38 -16.81 -10.63 -8.31
C LEU A 38 -16.50 -10.76 -9.81
N GLU A 39 -16.64 -9.66 -10.56
CA GLU A 39 -16.33 -9.62 -11.99
C GLU A 39 -15.99 -8.19 -12.46
N LYS A 40 -15.42 -8.09 -13.66
CA LYS A 40 -15.10 -6.81 -14.32
C LYS A 40 -15.71 -6.79 -15.71
N ARG A 41 -16.40 -5.72 -16.08
CA ARG A 41 -16.99 -5.54 -17.42
C ARG A 41 -16.79 -4.11 -17.92
N GLY A 42 -16.00 -3.93 -18.97
CA GLY A 42 -15.64 -2.60 -19.47
C GLY A 42 -15.02 -1.73 -18.36
N SER A 43 -15.58 -0.55 -18.12
CA SER A 43 -15.16 0.38 -17.06
C SER A 43 -15.81 0.11 -15.70
N TRP A 44 -16.46 -1.03 -15.51
CA TRP A 44 -17.21 -1.35 -14.29
C TRP A 44 -16.63 -2.57 -13.55
N VAL A 45 -16.83 -2.56 -12.24
CA VAL A 45 -16.49 -3.63 -11.29
C VAL A 45 -17.77 -4.04 -10.61
N ARG A 46 -18.13 -5.32 -10.71
CA ARG A 46 -19.15 -5.91 -9.84
C ARG A 46 -18.49 -6.36 -8.55
N PHE A 47 -19.12 -6.06 -7.43
CA PHE A 47 -18.54 -6.31 -6.12
C PHE A 47 -19.59 -6.69 -5.08
N ARG A 48 -19.10 -7.09 -3.93
CA ARG A 48 -19.83 -7.24 -2.66
C ARG A 48 -19.03 -6.59 -1.53
N LEU A 49 -19.69 -6.29 -0.42
CA LEU A 49 -19.06 -5.61 0.72
C LEU A 49 -18.36 -6.55 1.70
N THR A 50 -18.69 -7.84 1.70
CA THR A 50 -18.06 -8.82 2.58
C THR A 50 -17.50 -10.00 1.78
N PRO A 51 -16.49 -10.73 2.29
CA PRO A 51 -15.85 -11.79 1.51
C PRO A 51 -16.68 -13.07 1.40
N ARG A 52 -17.83 -13.17 2.08
CA ARG A 52 -18.65 -14.40 2.12
C ARG A 52 -20.12 -14.18 1.79
N ASP A 53 -20.60 -12.95 1.72
CA ASP A 53 -21.99 -12.65 1.34
C ASP A 53 -22.21 -12.92 -0.16
N ASP A 54 -23.21 -13.72 -0.49
CA ASP A 54 -23.64 -14.07 -1.84
C ASP A 54 -25.02 -13.49 -2.19
N GLY A 55 -25.70 -12.84 -1.24
CA GLY A 55 -27.07 -12.34 -1.40
C GLY A 55 -27.17 -11.02 -2.15
N TRP A 56 -26.14 -10.17 -2.10
CA TRP A 56 -26.13 -8.86 -2.75
C TRP A 56 -24.85 -8.60 -3.53
N SER A 57 -24.99 -7.90 -4.66
CA SER A 57 -23.86 -7.38 -5.43
C SER A 57 -24.25 -6.09 -6.14
N GLY A 58 -23.33 -5.13 -6.17
CA GLY A 58 -23.48 -3.88 -6.91
C GLY A 58 -22.39 -3.70 -7.96
N TRP A 59 -22.52 -2.67 -8.78
CA TRP A 59 -21.54 -2.26 -9.77
C TRP A 59 -21.01 -0.86 -9.45
N VAL A 60 -19.70 -0.66 -9.51
CA VAL A 60 -19.06 0.65 -9.37
C VAL A 60 -18.12 0.89 -10.54
N LYS A 61 -17.95 2.15 -10.95
CA LYS A 61 -16.94 2.51 -11.94
C LYS A 61 -15.54 2.19 -11.43
N LYS A 62 -14.71 1.59 -12.28
CA LYS A 62 -13.31 1.23 -11.99
C LYS A 62 -12.51 2.40 -11.46
N GLU A 63 -12.69 3.60 -12.03
CA GLU A 63 -11.96 4.83 -11.67
C GLU A 63 -12.25 5.35 -10.25
N MET A 64 -13.35 4.90 -9.63
CA MET A 64 -13.69 5.26 -8.25
C MET A 64 -12.95 4.40 -7.23
N THR A 65 -12.23 3.37 -7.69
CA THR A 65 -11.58 2.38 -6.84
C THR A 65 -10.16 2.08 -7.32
N VAL A 66 -9.30 1.61 -6.43
CA VAL A 66 -7.97 1.11 -6.80
C VAL A 66 -7.77 -0.29 -6.21
N PRO A 67 -6.90 -1.14 -6.78
CA PRO A 67 -6.49 -2.38 -6.11
C PRO A 67 -5.98 -2.09 -4.70
N GLU A 68 -6.29 -2.96 -3.73
CA GLU A 68 -5.82 -2.81 -2.35
C GLU A 68 -4.30 -2.64 -2.26
N SER A 69 -3.54 -3.43 -3.02
CA SER A 69 -2.08 -3.31 -3.07
C SER A 69 -1.61 -1.94 -3.57
N ALA A 70 -2.32 -1.32 -4.51
CA ALA A 70 -1.99 0.02 -4.99
C ALA A 70 -2.33 1.09 -3.94
N HIS A 71 -3.43 0.92 -3.20
CA HIS A 71 -3.78 1.81 -2.08
C HIS A 71 -2.76 1.73 -0.94
N GLU A 72 -2.35 0.52 -0.56
CA GLU A 72 -1.33 0.32 0.47
C GLU A 72 0.06 0.80 0.03
N LEU A 73 0.43 0.58 -1.24
CA LEU A 73 1.66 1.15 -1.79
C LEU A 73 1.66 2.68 -1.72
N ALA A 74 0.54 3.35 -2.01
CA ALA A 74 0.43 4.80 -1.89
C ALA A 74 0.60 5.28 -0.43
N LYS A 75 0.00 4.59 0.54
CA LYS A 75 0.19 4.89 1.97
C LYS A 75 1.66 4.73 2.40
N LEU A 76 2.30 3.64 1.99
CA LEU A 76 3.71 3.40 2.29
C LEU A 76 4.60 4.43 1.61
N HIS A 77 4.29 4.81 0.37
CA HIS A 77 5.02 5.85 -0.34
C HIS A 77 5.04 7.16 0.43
N SER A 78 3.89 7.64 0.91
CA SER A 78 3.84 8.87 1.74
C SER A 78 4.62 8.75 3.06
N LYS A 79 4.70 7.55 3.66
CA LYS A 79 5.56 7.33 4.83
C LYS A 79 7.05 7.41 4.47
N VAL A 80 7.44 6.80 3.36
CA VAL A 80 8.82 6.84 2.86
C VAL A 80 9.23 8.26 2.48
N GLU A 81 8.38 9.00 1.77
CA GLU A 81 8.59 10.43 1.47
C GLU A 81 8.78 11.22 2.76
N ARG A 82 7.94 11.00 3.78
CA ARG A 82 8.12 11.65 5.08
C ARG A 82 9.47 11.33 5.73
N PHE A 83 9.99 10.11 5.58
CA PHE A 83 11.34 9.79 6.07
C PHE A 83 12.43 10.54 5.28
N GLN A 84 12.23 10.80 3.99
CA GLN A 84 13.14 11.62 3.19
C GLN A 84 13.07 13.10 3.59
N ASP A 85 11.86 13.63 3.77
CA ASP A 85 11.63 15.03 4.18
C ASP A 85 12.22 15.35 5.55
N LEU A 86 12.19 14.37 6.47
CA LEU A 86 12.83 14.47 7.79
C LEU A 86 14.35 14.26 7.74
N GLY A 87 14.93 14.03 6.56
CA GLY A 87 16.36 13.75 6.37
C GLY A 87 16.81 12.37 6.86
N PHE A 88 15.89 11.50 7.27
CA PHE A 88 16.22 10.17 7.78
C PHE A 88 16.73 9.26 6.67
N ILE A 89 16.09 9.29 5.49
CA ILE A 89 16.56 8.57 4.30
C ILE A 89 17.25 9.56 3.37
N ARG A 90 18.57 9.46 3.24
CA ARG A 90 19.35 10.33 2.36
C ARG A 90 19.29 9.90 0.89
N ARG A 91 19.21 8.59 0.63
CA ARG A 91 19.04 8.04 -0.72
C ARG A 91 18.47 6.62 -0.68
N MET A 92 17.86 6.20 -1.78
CA MET A 92 17.36 4.83 -1.94
C MET A 92 17.65 4.32 -3.36
N ASP A 93 17.92 3.02 -3.45
CA ASP A 93 18.02 2.28 -4.70
C ASP A 93 17.06 1.10 -4.60
N LEU A 94 15.86 1.31 -5.16
CA LEU A 94 14.82 0.29 -5.13
C LEU A 94 15.19 -0.93 -5.96
N GLY A 95 15.98 -0.77 -7.04
CA GLY A 95 16.40 -1.89 -7.88
C GLY A 95 17.28 -2.90 -7.14
N THR A 96 18.03 -2.43 -6.14
CA THR A 96 18.86 -3.28 -5.28
C THR A 96 18.29 -3.48 -3.87
N GLY A 97 17.18 -2.81 -3.53
CA GLY A 97 16.59 -2.83 -2.19
C GLY A 97 17.44 -2.13 -1.12
N ASN A 98 18.34 -1.23 -1.52
CA ASN A 98 19.22 -0.53 -0.60
C ASN A 98 18.62 0.82 -0.19
N PHE A 99 18.55 1.08 1.11
CA PHE A 99 18.12 2.36 1.67
C PHE A 99 19.24 2.91 2.54
N TYR A 100 19.63 4.16 2.31
CA TYR A 100 20.76 4.78 2.99
C TYR A 100 20.24 5.84 3.94
N VAL A 101 20.47 5.62 5.23
CA VAL A 101 19.92 6.44 6.32
C VAL A 101 20.96 7.34 6.96
N GLU A 102 20.52 8.47 7.49
CA GLU A 102 21.32 9.38 8.31
C GLU A 102 21.86 8.65 9.56
N PRO A 103 23.19 8.45 9.67
CA PRO A 103 23.76 7.65 10.76
C PRO A 103 23.41 8.18 12.15
N GLN A 104 23.39 9.50 12.33
CA GLN A 104 23.10 10.11 13.62
C GLN A 104 21.64 9.88 14.05
N LEU A 105 20.70 10.05 13.11
CA LEU A 105 19.28 9.81 13.35
C LEU A 105 19.00 8.32 13.56
N TRP A 106 19.68 7.45 12.81
CA TRP A 106 19.58 6.01 13.03
C TRP A 106 20.11 5.63 14.42
N ALA A 107 21.30 6.07 14.80
CA ALA A 107 21.90 5.77 16.10
C ALA A 107 21.00 6.25 17.26
N ALA A 108 20.41 7.45 17.14
CA ALA A 108 19.51 8.03 18.14
C ALA A 108 18.12 7.37 18.19
N ALA A 109 17.70 6.64 17.15
CA ALA A 109 16.38 6.03 17.11
C ALA A 109 16.26 4.83 18.06
N GLU A 110 15.12 4.74 18.75
CA GLU A 110 14.78 3.60 19.59
C GLU A 110 14.69 2.29 18.77
N PRO A 111 14.97 1.12 19.37
CA PRO A 111 14.89 -0.16 18.67
C PRO A 111 13.55 -0.41 17.97
N GLN A 112 12.43 -0.03 18.59
CA GLN A 112 11.11 -0.20 17.98
C GLN A 112 10.90 0.72 16.77
N VAL A 113 11.45 1.94 16.82
CA VAL A 113 11.41 2.87 15.68
C VAL A 113 12.22 2.31 14.51
N LYS A 114 13.43 1.79 14.77
CA LYS A 114 14.25 1.11 13.76
C LYS A 114 13.49 -0.06 13.12
N MET A 115 12.84 -0.88 13.96
CA MET A 115 12.03 -2.01 13.48
C MET A 115 10.89 -1.53 12.58
N ASN A 116 10.12 -0.54 13.02
CA ASN A 116 9.00 0.01 12.25
C ASN A 116 9.45 0.58 10.90
N ILE A 117 10.60 1.25 10.87
CA ILE A 117 11.18 1.79 9.63
C ILE A 117 11.56 0.65 8.70
N VAL A 118 12.32 -0.35 9.18
CA VAL A 118 12.75 -1.49 8.37
C VAL A 118 11.56 -2.26 7.81
N THR A 119 10.52 -2.49 8.62
CA THR A 119 9.26 -3.10 8.18
C THR A 119 8.61 -2.27 7.07
N THR A 120 8.46 -0.95 7.28
CA THR A 120 7.87 -0.05 6.29
C THR A 120 8.62 -0.08 4.95
N LEU A 121 9.96 -0.07 4.99
CA LEU A 121 10.80 -0.12 3.78
C LEU A 121 10.73 -1.48 3.08
N SER A 122 10.66 -2.57 3.85
CA SER A 122 10.48 -3.93 3.33
C SER A 122 9.15 -4.05 2.59
N GLU A 123 8.04 -3.65 3.22
CA GLU A 123 6.71 -3.68 2.63
C GLU A 123 6.63 -2.79 1.38
N TYR A 124 7.24 -1.60 1.42
CA TYR A 124 7.28 -0.69 0.28
C TYR A 124 8.05 -1.28 -0.90
N SER A 125 9.21 -1.88 -0.67
CA SER A 125 10.02 -2.53 -1.69
C SER A 125 9.32 -3.74 -2.32
N GLU A 126 8.60 -4.52 -1.51
CA GLU A 126 7.83 -5.67 -1.98
C GLU A 126 6.62 -5.23 -2.82
N LEU A 127 5.79 -4.31 -2.32
CA LEU A 127 4.60 -3.85 -3.05
C LEU A 127 4.93 -3.04 -4.31
N SER A 128 6.10 -2.40 -4.36
CA SER A 128 6.58 -1.75 -5.59
C SER A 128 7.13 -2.74 -6.64
N GLY A 129 7.22 -4.03 -6.30
CA GLY A 129 7.70 -5.09 -7.19
C GLY A 129 9.19 -4.99 -7.49
N LYS A 130 10.00 -4.41 -6.59
CA LYS A 130 11.40 -4.08 -6.86
C LYS A 130 12.37 -5.09 -6.28
N SER A 131 12.45 -5.20 -4.96
CA SER A 131 13.32 -6.18 -4.30
C SER A 131 12.62 -6.82 -3.10
N PRO A 132 12.66 -8.16 -2.95
CA PRO A 132 12.17 -8.86 -1.76
C PRO A 132 13.19 -8.84 -0.60
N LEU A 133 14.39 -8.29 -0.84
CA LEU A 133 15.43 -8.11 0.16
C LEU A 133 15.70 -6.61 0.31
N VAL A 134 15.57 -6.12 1.53
CA VAL A 134 15.87 -4.75 1.90
C VAL A 134 17.09 -4.71 2.80
N GLU A 135 18.04 -3.84 2.47
CA GLU A 135 19.17 -3.51 3.33
C GLU A 135 19.11 -2.03 3.69
N VAL A 136 19.05 -1.73 4.99
CA VAL A 136 19.24 -0.38 5.51
C VAL A 136 20.73 -0.21 5.77
N LYS A 137 21.31 0.82 5.19
CA LYS A 137 22.75 1.12 5.21
C LYS A 137 22.99 2.49 5.80
N ASP A 138 24.11 2.60 6.50
CA ASP A 138 24.69 3.87 6.87
C ASP A 138 25.00 4.68 5.60
N ALA A 139 24.52 5.92 5.53
CA ALA A 139 24.65 6.72 4.32
C ALA A 139 26.09 7.15 4.01
N ASP A 140 26.96 7.24 5.02
CA ASP A 140 28.32 7.74 4.89
C ASP A 140 29.31 6.60 4.64
N SER A 141 29.21 5.51 5.40
CA SER A 141 30.11 4.35 5.32
C SER A 141 29.62 3.23 4.40
N GLY A 142 28.32 3.18 4.12
CA GLY A 142 27.69 2.06 3.41
C GLY A 142 27.55 0.78 4.24
N GLN A 143 27.91 0.80 5.52
CA GLN A 143 27.76 -0.34 6.43
C GLN A 143 26.28 -0.75 6.54
N THR A 144 26.00 -2.04 6.50
CA THR A 144 24.64 -2.54 6.75
C THR A 144 24.25 -2.37 8.23
N LEU A 145 23.14 -1.66 8.45
CA LEU A 145 22.53 -1.40 9.75
C LEU A 145 21.30 -2.27 10.02
N ALA A 146 20.60 -2.71 8.97
CA ALA A 146 19.55 -3.72 9.09
C ALA A 146 19.32 -4.48 7.77
N LYS A 147 18.74 -5.67 7.86
CA LYS A 147 18.24 -6.44 6.72
C LYS A 147 16.82 -6.92 6.96
N ALA A 148 15.99 -6.91 5.93
CA ALA A 148 14.66 -7.49 5.92
C ALA A 148 14.44 -8.31 4.65
N GLY A 149 13.79 -9.46 4.81
CA GLY A 149 13.38 -10.31 3.69
C GLY A 149 12.63 -11.53 4.19
N ARG A 150 12.56 -12.58 3.37
CA ARG A 150 11.80 -13.82 3.69
C ARG A 150 12.19 -14.50 5.00
N LEU A 151 13.43 -14.29 5.47
CA LEU A 151 13.95 -14.89 6.71
C LEU A 151 13.68 -14.04 7.95
N GLY A 152 12.89 -12.96 7.82
CA GLY A 152 12.58 -12.03 8.88
C GLY A 152 13.47 -10.78 8.84
N ILE A 153 13.38 -10.00 9.92
CA ILE A 153 14.08 -8.72 10.07
C ILE A 153 15.23 -8.90 11.07
N LYS A 154 16.40 -8.37 10.72
CA LYS A 154 17.58 -8.30 11.58
C LYS A 154 18.07 -6.85 11.62
N VAL A 155 18.15 -6.29 12.83
CA VAL A 155 18.71 -4.96 13.08
C VAL A 155 20.05 -5.14 13.78
N TYR A 156 21.09 -4.49 13.25
CA TYR A 156 22.43 -4.48 13.83
C TYR A 156 22.55 -3.22 14.69
N LEU A 157 23.03 -3.40 15.92
CA LEU A 157 23.28 -2.33 16.89
C LEU A 157 24.71 -1.82 16.78
#